data_AF-A0A920KNQ9-F1
#
_entry.id   AF-A0A920KNQ9-F1
#
_cell.length_a   1.000
_cell.length_b   1.000
_cell.length_c   1.000
_cell.angle_alpha   90.00
_cell.angle_beta   90.00
_cell.angle_gamma   90.00
#
_symmetry.space_group_name_H-M   'P 1'
#
loop_
_entity.id
_entity.type
_entity.pdbx_description
1 polymer ?
#
loop_
_entity_poly.entity_id
_entity_poly.type
_entity_poly.pdbx_seq_one_letter_code
_entity_poly.pdbx_strand_id
1 'polypeptide(L)'
;MFELVDSAPQSAVIKVIGVGGGGGNAVRHMIDHQVDGVDFICANTDAQALSDISSKTCAAVGLGITKGLGAGANPEVVARGFGRQGPYC
;
A
#
# COMPACT_ATOMS: atom_id res chain seq x y z
N MET A 1 3.20 15.87 47.07
CA MET A 1 2.23 15.07 46.29
C MET A 1 2.78 15.04 44.88
N PHE A 2 3.25 13.88 44.42
CA PHE A 2 3.72 13.71 43.04
C PHE A 2 2.56 13.14 42.23
N GLU A 3 2.13 13.86 41.20
CA GLU A 3 1.27 13.30 40.17
C GLU A 3 2.15 12.54 39.18
N LEU A 4 1.93 11.22 39.10
CA LEU A 4 2.32 10.45 37.94
C LEU A 4 1.41 10.89 36.80
N VAL A 5 1.92 11.79 35.95
CA VAL A 5 1.34 11.99 34.63
C VAL A 5 1.62 10.69 33.88
N ASP A 6 0.58 9.88 33.72
CA ASP A 6 0.60 8.70 32.87
C ASP A 6 1.16 9.15 31.51
N SER A 7 2.33 8.63 31.14
CA SER A 7 2.91 8.86 29.82
C SER A 7 1.84 8.46 28.82
N ALA A 8 1.30 9.42 28.07
CA ALA A 8 0.23 9.19 27.11
C ALA A 8 0.52 7.88 26.34
N PRO A 9 -0.44 6.95 26.24
CA PRO A 9 -0.19 5.68 25.56
C PRO A 9 0.24 6.03 24.14
N GLN A 10 1.51 5.79 23.83
CA GLN A 10 2.06 6.00 22.51
C GLN A 10 1.54 4.85 21.64
N SER A 11 0.30 4.98 21.17
CA SER A 11 -0.30 4.00 20.27
C SER A 11 0.54 3.97 18.99
N ALA A 12 1.06 2.79 18.68
CA ALA A 12 1.84 2.59 17.47
C ALA A 12 0.91 2.73 16.25
N VAL A 13 1.30 3.56 15.29
CA VAL A 13 0.61 3.65 14.00
C VAL A 13 1.11 2.52 13.12
N ILE A 14 0.28 1.49 12.93
CA ILE A 14 0.62 0.33 12.10
C ILE A 14 0.13 0.56 10.67
N LYS A 15 1.03 0.44 9.71
CA LYS A 15 0.72 0.52 8.28
C LYS A 15 1.11 -0.80 7.61
N VAL A 16 0.19 -1.38 6.85
CA VAL A 16 0.43 -2.61 6.08
C VAL A 16 0.34 -2.28 4.60
N ILE A 17 1.40 -2.61 3.86
CA ILE A 17 1.52 -2.31 2.45
C ILE A 17 1.53 -3.62 1.64
N GLY A 18 0.49 -3.84 0.86
CA GLY A 18 0.40 -4.94 -0.10
C GLY A 18 0.98 -4.52 -1.45
N VAL A 19 2.02 -5.19 -1.94
CA VAL A 19 2.64 -4.90 -3.24
C VAL A 19 2.28 -5.97 -4.27
N GLY A 20 1.89 -5.52 -5.47
CA GLY A 20 1.51 -6.40 -6.58
C GLY A 20 0.17 -7.12 -6.35
N GLY A 21 -0.16 -8.07 -7.24
CA GLY A 21 -1.43 -8.80 -7.17
C GLY A 21 -1.56 -9.68 -5.91
N GLY A 22 -0.49 -10.42 -5.57
CA GLY A 22 -0.49 -11.28 -4.37
C GLY A 22 -0.59 -10.48 -3.06
N GLY A 23 0.18 -9.39 -2.95
CA GLY A 23 0.11 -8.51 -1.78
C GLY A 23 -1.24 -7.81 -1.65
N GLY A 24 -1.82 -7.34 -2.77
CA GLY A 24 -3.16 -6.75 -2.79
C GLY A 24 -4.24 -7.76 -2.35
N ASN A 25 -4.14 -9.01 -2.78
CA ASN A 25 -5.06 -10.07 -2.35
C ASN A 25 -4.93 -10.38 -0.86
N ALA A 26 -3.70 -10.40 -0.31
CA ALA A 26 -3.48 -10.59 1.12
C ALA A 26 -4.06 -9.43 1.95
N VAL A 27 -3.89 -8.18 1.50
CA VAL A 27 -4.49 -7.01 2.13
C VAL A 27 -6.01 -7.08 2.08
N ARG A 28 -6.59 -7.44 0.93
CA ARG A 28 -8.04 -7.65 0.81
C ARG A 28 -8.53 -8.69 1.81
N HIS A 29 -7.83 -9.81 1.94
CA HIS A 29 -8.16 -10.83 2.94
C HIS A 29 -8.14 -10.28 4.37
N MET A 30 -7.13 -9.47 4.73
CA MET A 30 -7.06 -8.83 6.05
C MET A 30 -8.22 -7.84 6.28
N ILE A 31 -8.61 -7.08 5.26
CA ILE A 31 -9.76 -6.16 5.32
C ILE A 31 -11.07 -6.95 5.50
N ASP A 32 -11.26 -8.01 4.72
CA ASP A 32 -12.46 -8.87 4.78
C ASP A 32 -12.59 -9.59 6.14
N HIS A 33 -11.46 -9.87 6.80
CA HIS A 33 -11.40 -10.46 8.15
C HIS A 33 -11.38 -9.42 9.27
N GLN A 34 -11.63 -8.14 8.96
CA GLN A 34 -11.78 -7.07 9.95
C GLN A 34 -10.56 -6.90 10.86
N VAL A 35 -9.34 -6.96 10.30
CA VAL A 35 -8.12 -6.68 11.06
C VAL A 35 -8.10 -5.20 11.45
N ASP A 36 -8.22 -4.93 12.75
CA ASP A 36 -8.30 -3.59 13.32
C ASP A 36 -6.92 -2.98 13.66
N GLY A 37 -6.89 -1.65 13.81
CA GLY A 37 -5.70 -0.91 14.24
C GLY A 37 -4.61 -0.77 13.18
N VAL A 38 -4.94 -1.07 11.91
CA VAL A 38 -4.00 -1.06 10.79
C VAL A 38 -4.51 -0.17 9.66
N ASP A 39 -3.62 0.68 9.14
CA ASP A 39 -3.83 1.38 7.87
C ASP A 39 -3.36 0.50 6.71
N PHE A 40 -4.29 0.08 5.87
CA PHE A 40 -3.99 -0.71 4.67
C PHE A 40 -3.69 0.17 3.46
N ILE A 41 -2.60 -0.15 2.78
CA ILE A 41 -2.14 0.49 1.55
C ILE A 41 -1.88 -0.61 0.51
N CYS A 42 -2.33 -0.41 -0.73
CA CYS A 42 -2.02 -1.29 -1.85
C CYS A 42 -1.24 -0.55 -2.93
N ALA A 43 -0.14 -1.15 -3.40
CA ALA A 43 0.67 -0.61 -4.48
C ALA A 43 0.82 -1.63 -5.60
N ASN A 44 0.45 -1.27 -6.83
CA ASN A 44 0.56 -2.19 -7.97
C ASN A 44 0.86 -1.42 -9.26
N THR A 45 1.54 -2.07 -10.20
CA THR A 45 1.76 -1.54 -11.56
C THR A 45 0.55 -1.74 -12.48
N ASP A 46 -0.33 -2.66 -12.09
CA ASP A 46 -1.60 -2.95 -12.74
C ASP A 46 -2.70 -2.13 -12.05
N ALA A 47 -3.29 -1.20 -12.79
CA ALA A 47 -4.31 -0.30 -12.28
C ALA A 47 -5.68 -1.00 -12.16
N GLN A 48 -5.93 -2.02 -12.97
CA GLN A 48 -7.17 -2.81 -12.91
C GLN A 48 -7.18 -3.67 -11.65
N ALA A 49 -6.03 -4.24 -11.28
CA ALA A 49 -5.91 -4.96 -10.02
C ALA A 49 -6.14 -4.07 -8.79
N LEU A 50 -5.88 -2.75 -8.88
CA LEU A 50 -6.12 -1.80 -7.78
C LEU A 50 -7.59 -1.37 -7.69
N SER A 51 -8.33 -1.33 -8.80
CA SER A 51 -9.76 -0.99 -8.77
C SER A 51 -10.59 -2.03 -8.01
N ASP A 52 -10.11 -3.26 -7.93
CA ASP A 52 -10.79 -4.37 -7.26
C ASP A 52 -10.55 -4.42 -5.74
N ILE A 53 -9.72 -3.52 -5.20
CA ILE A 53 -9.35 -3.49 -3.78
C ILE A 53 -10.07 -2.32 -3.09
N SER A 54 -10.88 -2.63 -2.09
CA SER A 54 -11.62 -1.67 -1.26
C SER A 54 -10.76 -0.95 -0.19
N SER A 55 -9.43 -0.87 -0.38
CA SER A 55 -8.53 -0.28 0.60
C SER A 55 -8.58 1.25 0.58
N LYS A 56 -8.33 1.89 1.72
CA LYS A 56 -8.35 3.36 1.86
C LYS A 56 -7.26 4.06 1.05
N THR A 57 -6.21 3.36 0.62
CA THR A 57 -5.08 3.97 -0.10
C THR A 57 -4.52 3.01 -1.14
N CYS A 58 -4.87 3.23 -2.41
CA CYS A 58 -4.33 2.50 -3.55
C CYS A 58 -3.37 3.41 -4.35
N ALA A 59 -2.17 2.90 -4.68
CA ALA A 59 -1.15 3.63 -5.44
C ALA A 59 -0.73 2.85 -6.69
N ALA A 60 -0.97 3.43 -7.86
CA ALA A 60 -0.56 2.85 -9.13
C ALA A 60 0.90 3.24 -9.45
N VAL A 61 1.80 2.26 -9.51
CA VAL A 61 3.23 2.49 -9.76
C VAL A 61 3.52 2.42 -11.25
N GLY A 62 4.29 3.38 -11.77
CA GLY A 62 4.82 3.28 -13.13
C GLY A 62 3.77 3.40 -14.24
N LEU A 63 2.65 4.10 -14.01
CA LEU A 63 1.61 4.35 -15.01
C LEU A 63 2.16 4.87 -16.35
N GLY A 64 3.18 5.72 -16.34
CA GLY A 64 3.83 6.22 -17.56
C GLY A 64 4.57 5.15 -18.38
N ILE A 65 4.89 4.00 -17.78
CA ILE A 65 5.63 2.90 -18.41
C ILE A 65 4.69 1.74 -18.74
N THR A 66 3.87 1.33 -17.77
CA THR A 66 2.98 0.16 -17.90
C THR A 66 1.62 0.52 -18.50
N LYS A 67 1.26 1.81 -18.53
CA LYS A 67 -0.08 2.29 -18.90
C LYS A 67 -1.18 1.66 -18.05
N GLY A 68 -0.84 1.19 -16.84
CA GLY A 68 -1.77 0.49 -15.95
C GLY A 68 -2.04 -0.97 -16.30
N LEU A 69 -1.30 -1.58 -17.24
CA LEU A 69 -1.46 -2.99 -17.65
C LEU A 69 -0.57 -3.96 -16.86
N GLY A 70 0.19 -3.46 -15.89
CA GLY A 70 1.12 -4.26 -15.11
C GLY A 70 2.52 -4.41 -15.73
N ALA A 71 3.44 -4.91 -14.92
CA ALA A 71 4.84 -5.13 -15.29
C ALA A 71 5.10 -6.47 -16.01
N GLY A 72 4.09 -7.32 -16.17
CA GLY A 72 4.23 -8.62 -16.84
C GLY A 72 5.26 -9.55 -16.17
N ALA A 73 5.31 -9.55 -14.83
CA ALA A 73 6.32 -10.26 -14.03
C ALA A 73 7.79 -9.86 -14.30
N ASN A 74 8.04 -8.76 -15.02
CA ASN A 74 9.38 -8.24 -15.25
C ASN A 74 9.77 -7.23 -14.14
N PRO A 75 10.73 -7.57 -13.26
CA PRO A 75 11.15 -6.67 -12.18
C PRO A 75 11.84 -5.40 -12.68
N GLU A 76 12.45 -5.40 -13.88
CA GLU A 76 13.08 -4.18 -14.42
C GLU A 76 12.05 -3.10 -14.73
N VAL A 77 10.86 -3.48 -15.20
CA VAL A 77 9.78 -2.53 -15.49
C VAL A 77 9.36 -1.81 -14.22
N VAL A 78 9.28 -2.55 -13.10
CA VAL A 78 9.00 -2.02 -11.77
C VAL A 78 10.11 -1.07 -11.33
N ALA A 79 11.38 -1.48 -11.42
CA ALA A 79 12.53 -0.67 -11.01
C ALA A 79 12.60 0.67 -11.78
N ARG A 80 12.32 0.66 -13.09
CA ARG A 80 12.25 1.86 -13.92
C ARG A 80 11.09 2.79 -13.51
N GLY A 81 9.97 2.21 -13.05
CA GLY A 81 8.81 2.96 -12.55
C GLY A 81 9.05 3.71 -11.24
N PHE A 82 9.95 3.20 -10.39
CA PHE A 82 10.35 3.86 -9.14
C PHE A 82 11.45 4.93 -9.34
N GLY A 83 12.30 4.79 -10.36
CA GLY A 83 13.48 5.65 -10.57
C GLY A 83 13.23 7.08 -11.07
N ARG A 84 11.96 7.46 -11.31
CA ARG A 84 11.59 8.81 -11.76
C ARG A 84 10.23 9.22 -11.19
N GLN A 85 10.18 9.56 -9.91
CA GLN A 85 9.05 10.35 -9.40
C GLN A 85 9.59 11.67 -8.87
N GLY A 86 9.08 12.78 -9.43
CA GLY A 86 9.15 14.08 -8.79
C GLY A 86 8.42 14.06 -7.45
N PRO A 87 8.34 15.20 -6.74
CA PRO A 87 8.08 15.21 -5.29
C PRO A 87 6.70 14.72 -4.83
N TYR A 88 5.78 14.33 -5.72
CA TYR A 88 4.44 13.91 -5.33
C TYR A 88 3.93 12.77 -6.23
N CYS A 89 3.33 11.78 -5.55
CA CYS A 89 2.49 10.73 -6.11
C CYS A 89 1.39 11.26 -7.04
#